data_AF-A0A2D6ZYI2-F1
#
_entry.id   AF-A0A2D6ZYI2-F1
#
_cell.length_a   1.000
_cell.length_b   1.000
_cell.length_c   1.000
_cell.angle_alpha   90.00
_cell.angle_beta   90.00
_cell.angle_gamma   90.00
#
_symmetry.space_group_name_H-M   'P 1'
#
loop_
_entity.id
_entity.type
_entity.pdbx_description
1 polymer ?
#
loop_
_entity_poly.entity_id
_entity_poly.type
_entity_poly.pdbx_seq_one_letter_code
_entity_poly.pdbx_strand_id
1 'polypeptide(L)'
;MDNENTKPIDISNQLHQLQDSHDHDLQPDKQNPEQASKAPESKTEEAPEITRQDLVKFKSIIAQFVKDTAPKVKATKRKDNAGYEAVISKDEVLLTTYSPDSLKDPVTHKFKCSQLTLINQQSKQEEPSFMLEFMKQYQQVFNDISTKKAMVERVE
;
A
#
# COMPACT_ATOMS: atom_id res chain seq x y z
N MET A 1 -32.32 15.41 -12.01
CA MET A 1 -31.51 14.17 -11.94
C MET A 1 -30.16 14.59 -12.45
N ASP A 2 -29.34 15.11 -11.55
CA ASP A 2 -28.14 15.85 -11.90
C ASP A 2 -26.98 14.99 -11.45
N ASN A 3 -26.41 14.29 -12.44
CA ASN A 3 -25.30 13.37 -12.27
C ASN A 3 -24.05 14.22 -12.00
N GLU A 4 -23.72 14.39 -10.73
CA GLU A 4 -22.58 15.17 -10.31
C GLU A 4 -21.28 14.57 -10.84
N ASN A 5 -20.57 15.41 -11.57
CA ASN A 5 -19.32 15.19 -12.25
C ASN A 5 -18.20 14.84 -11.24
N THR A 6 -18.06 13.56 -10.90
CA THR A 6 -16.92 13.07 -10.12
C THR A 6 -15.68 13.09 -11.03
N LYS A 7 -14.92 14.19 -10.93
CA LYS A 7 -13.60 14.29 -11.57
C LYS A 7 -12.73 13.13 -11.08
N PRO A 8 -11.96 12.47 -11.97
CA PRO A 8 -10.99 11.47 -11.55
C PRO A 8 -9.96 12.15 -10.64
N ILE A 9 -9.83 11.66 -9.41
CA ILE A 9 -8.86 12.18 -8.46
C ILE A 9 -7.55 11.43 -8.72
N ASP A 10 -6.53 12.16 -9.16
CA ASP A 10 -5.20 11.62 -9.43
C ASP A 10 -4.35 11.64 -8.15
N ILE A 11 -4.49 10.58 -7.35
CA ILE A 11 -3.77 10.39 -6.08
C ILE A 11 -2.51 9.53 -6.32
N SER A 12 -2.46 8.86 -7.47
CA SER A 12 -1.37 8.02 -7.96
C SER A 12 -0.02 8.75 -7.94
N ASN A 13 0.01 10.04 -8.31
CA ASN A 13 1.24 10.83 -8.33
C ASN A 13 1.76 11.24 -6.93
N GLN A 14 0.89 11.32 -5.92
CA GLN A 14 1.30 11.61 -4.54
C GLN A 14 1.89 10.37 -3.84
N LEU A 15 1.47 9.17 -4.27
CA LEU A 15 2.00 7.89 -3.79
C LEU A 15 3.34 7.48 -4.41
N HIS A 16 3.57 7.75 -5.70
CA HIS A 16 4.87 7.43 -6.33
C HIS A 16 6.06 8.11 -5.63
N GLN A 17 5.87 9.33 -5.11
CA GLN A 17 6.92 10.05 -4.37
C GLN A 17 7.35 9.38 -3.05
N LEU A 18 6.48 8.55 -2.44
CA LEU A 18 6.85 7.75 -1.26
C LEU A 18 7.85 6.64 -1.60
N GLN A 19 7.90 6.20 -2.86
CA GLN A 19 8.74 5.10 -3.34
C GLN A 19 10.01 5.61 -4.02
N ASP A 20 9.94 6.68 -4.82
CA ASP A 20 11.11 7.28 -5.49
C ASP A 20 12.15 7.83 -4.50
N SER A 21 11.72 8.24 -3.30
CA SER A 21 12.62 8.67 -2.22
C SER A 21 13.54 7.55 -1.70
N HIS A 22 13.36 6.31 -2.16
CA HIS A 22 14.06 5.11 -1.68
C HIS A 22 14.86 4.36 -2.76
N ASP A 23 14.86 4.83 -4.02
CA ASP A 23 15.52 4.13 -5.15
C ASP A 23 16.84 4.81 -5.62
N HIS A 24 17.24 5.92 -4.99
CA HIS A 24 18.35 6.76 -5.44
C HIS A 24 19.57 6.71 -4.50
N ASP A 25 20.25 5.56 -4.38
CA ASP A 25 21.67 5.52 -3.96
C ASP A 25 22.41 4.28 -4.47
N LEU A 26 22.57 4.17 -5.79
CA LEU A 26 23.51 3.24 -6.41
C LEU A 26 24.19 3.93 -7.61
N GLN A 27 25.18 4.78 -7.34
CA GLN A 27 26.16 5.12 -8.37
C GLN A 27 27.22 4.01 -8.46
N PRO A 28 27.59 3.53 -9.66
CA PRO A 28 28.68 2.58 -9.81
C PRO A 28 30.03 3.32 -9.79
N ASP A 29 30.77 3.19 -8.70
CA ASP A 29 32.15 3.66 -8.66
C ASP A 29 33.05 2.73 -9.50
N LYS A 30 33.98 3.36 -10.21
CA LYS A 30 34.75 2.78 -11.30
C LYS A 30 35.88 1.89 -10.77
N GLN A 31 36.22 0.90 -11.60
CA GLN A 31 37.25 -0.12 -11.39
C GLN A 31 38.59 0.43 -10.88
N ASN A 32 39.17 -0.24 -9.87
CA ASN A 32 40.61 -0.43 -9.76
C ASN A 32 40.90 -1.80 -9.08
N PRO A 33 41.85 -2.63 -9.55
CA PRO A 33 42.08 -3.96 -9.01
C PRO A 33 43.29 -3.97 -8.07
N GLU A 34 43.09 -4.31 -6.78
CA GLU A 34 44.18 -4.84 -5.96
C GLU A 34 43.63 -5.83 -4.92
N GLN A 35 44.22 -7.02 -4.91
CA GLN A 35 43.85 -8.17 -4.09
C GLN A 35 44.18 -7.95 -2.61
N ALA A 36 43.20 -8.18 -1.74
CA ALA A 36 43.45 -8.67 -0.39
C ALA A 36 42.22 -9.41 0.15
N SER A 37 42.42 -10.64 0.60
CA SER A 37 41.44 -11.53 1.20
C SER A 37 40.60 -10.87 2.29
N LYS A 38 39.29 -10.83 2.08
CA LYS A 38 38.26 -10.93 3.13
C LYS A 38 37.11 -11.76 2.58
N ALA A 39 36.59 -12.66 3.40
CA ALA A 39 35.34 -13.38 3.14
C ALA A 39 34.26 -12.38 2.70
N PRO A 40 33.33 -12.74 1.80
CA PRO A 40 32.26 -11.83 1.43
C PRO A 40 31.47 -11.51 2.70
N GLU A 41 31.66 -10.30 3.22
CA GLU A 41 30.68 -9.69 4.11
C GLU A 41 29.39 -9.71 3.31
N SER A 42 28.45 -10.58 3.71
CA SER A 42 27.08 -10.53 3.23
C SER A 42 26.64 -9.09 3.40
N LYS A 43 26.59 -8.34 2.30
CA LYS A 43 25.74 -7.17 2.19
C LYS A 43 24.32 -7.73 2.34
N THR A 44 23.87 -7.84 3.58
CA THR A 44 22.46 -7.85 3.88
C THR A 44 21.98 -6.50 3.37
N GLU A 45 21.44 -6.49 2.16
CA GLU A 45 20.72 -5.37 1.59
C GLU A 45 19.62 -5.05 2.61
N GLU A 46 19.85 -4.03 3.45
CA GLU A 46 18.88 -3.57 4.44
C GLU A 46 17.64 -3.17 3.65
N ALA A 47 16.61 -4.01 3.70
CA ALA A 47 15.33 -3.70 3.08
C ALA A 47 14.89 -2.32 3.59
N PRO A 48 14.40 -1.43 2.71
CA PRO A 48 14.10 -0.05 3.09
C PRO A 48 13.15 -0.02 4.28
N GLU A 49 13.59 0.60 5.39
CA GLU A 49 12.80 0.72 6.61
C GLU A 49 11.71 1.77 6.41
N ILE A 50 10.44 1.40 6.67
CA ILE A 50 9.32 2.34 6.67
C ILE A 50 9.50 3.33 7.81
N THR A 51 9.63 4.62 7.49
CA THR A 51 9.74 5.64 8.52
C THR A 51 8.36 6.08 9.02
N ARG A 52 8.32 6.69 10.22
CA ARG A 52 7.10 7.31 10.74
C ARG A 52 6.54 8.41 9.81
N GLN A 53 7.40 9.12 9.07
CA GLN A 53 6.95 10.15 8.13
C GLN A 53 6.17 9.54 6.96
N ASP A 54 6.57 8.36 6.47
CA ASP A 54 5.88 7.68 5.38
C ASP A 54 4.48 7.25 5.80
N LEU A 55 4.33 6.79 7.05
CA LEU A 55 3.03 6.47 7.63
C LEU A 55 2.11 7.69 7.78
N VAL A 56 2.67 8.84 8.16
CA VAL A 56 1.91 10.10 8.26
C VAL A 56 1.47 10.58 6.87
N LYS A 57 2.34 10.46 5.86
CA LYS A 57 2.00 10.77 4.46
C LYS A 57 0.91 9.82 3.95
N PHE A 58 1.03 8.52 4.21
CA PHE A 58 0.03 7.52 3.84
C PHE A 58 -1.34 7.81 4.47
N LYS A 59 -1.37 8.13 5.77
CA LYS A 59 -2.58 8.64 6.45
C LYS A 59 -3.18 9.86 5.76
N SER A 60 -2.34 10.82 5.36
CA SER A 60 -2.81 12.05 4.69
C SER A 60 -3.46 11.75 3.33
N ILE A 61 -2.88 10.82 2.58
CA ILE A 61 -3.44 10.31 1.33
C ILE A 61 -4.83 9.69 1.55
N ILE A 62 -4.98 8.83 2.56
CA ILE A 62 -6.28 8.22 2.93
C ILE A 62 -7.31 9.30 3.26
N ALA A 63 -6.93 10.27 4.11
CA ALA A 63 -7.82 11.35 4.51
C ALA A 63 -8.27 12.21 3.32
N GLN A 64 -7.36 12.49 2.38
CA GLN A 64 -7.67 13.23 1.17
C GLN A 64 -8.61 12.43 0.25
N PHE A 65 -8.34 11.14 0.04
CA PHE A 65 -9.21 10.26 -0.75
C PHE A 65 -10.65 10.27 -0.22
N VAL A 66 -10.83 10.08 1.09
CA VAL A 66 -12.15 10.03 1.74
C VAL A 66 -12.88 11.37 1.64
N LYS A 67 -12.15 12.49 1.78
CA LYS A 67 -12.70 13.84 1.63
C LYS A 67 -13.27 14.07 0.21
N ASP A 68 -12.61 13.52 -0.80
CA ASP A 68 -12.94 13.77 -2.21
C ASP A 68 -13.94 12.75 -2.81
N THR A 69 -14.17 11.62 -2.14
CA THR A 69 -15.08 10.56 -2.63
C THR A 69 -16.33 10.37 -1.78
N ALA A 70 -16.17 9.79 -0.59
CA ALA A 70 -17.24 9.55 0.38
C ALA A 70 -16.62 9.22 1.75
N PRO A 71 -17.36 9.40 2.87
CA PRO A 71 -16.86 9.12 4.21
C PRO A 71 -16.28 7.70 4.38
N LYS A 72 -16.84 6.75 3.63
CA LYS A 72 -16.38 5.36 3.59
C LYS A 72 -16.67 4.75 2.22
N VAL A 73 -15.66 4.06 1.68
CA VAL A 73 -15.70 3.47 0.35
C VAL A 73 -15.24 2.03 0.41
N LYS A 74 -15.88 1.15 -0.35
CA LYS A 74 -15.43 -0.22 -0.60
C LYS A 74 -14.99 -0.33 -2.05
N ALA A 75 -13.79 -0.86 -2.28
CA ALA A 75 -13.26 -1.13 -3.61
C ALA A 75 -12.96 -2.62 -3.76
N THR A 76 -13.46 -3.21 -4.84
CA THR A 76 -13.33 -4.64 -5.11
C THR A 76 -12.76 -4.86 -6.50
N LYS A 77 -11.73 -5.70 -6.60
CA LYS A 77 -11.21 -6.20 -7.87
C LYS A 77 -10.91 -7.69 -7.69
N ARG A 78 -11.76 -8.53 -8.27
CA ARG A 78 -11.66 -9.99 -8.14
C ARG A 78 -11.85 -10.66 -9.50
N LYS A 79 -10.99 -11.63 -9.81
CA LYS A 79 -11.06 -12.46 -11.01
C LYS A 79 -10.55 -13.87 -10.67
N ASP A 80 -11.28 -14.91 -11.09
CA ASP A 80 -10.89 -16.31 -10.91
C ASP A 80 -10.46 -16.63 -9.47
N ASN A 81 -11.28 -16.22 -8.51
CA ASN A 81 -11.07 -16.31 -7.04
C ASN A 81 -9.89 -15.51 -6.46
N ALA A 82 -9.04 -14.91 -7.28
CA ALA A 82 -7.95 -14.04 -6.85
C ALA A 82 -8.31 -12.55 -6.88
N GLY A 83 -7.61 -11.74 -6.09
CA GLY A 83 -7.74 -10.28 -6.11
C GLY A 83 -7.81 -9.67 -4.71
N TYR A 84 -8.58 -8.59 -4.56
CA TYR A 84 -8.73 -7.90 -3.29
C TYR A 84 -10.13 -7.32 -3.06
N GLU A 85 -10.40 -7.08 -1.79
CA GLU A 85 -11.43 -6.19 -1.27
C GLU A 85 -10.76 -5.17 -0.34
N ALA A 86 -11.03 -3.89 -0.53
CA ALA A 86 -10.48 -2.81 0.27
C ALA A 86 -11.60 -1.94 0.83
N VAL A 87 -11.53 -1.61 2.13
CA VAL A 87 -12.46 -0.67 2.77
C VAL A 87 -11.67 0.53 3.26
N ILE A 88 -12.06 1.72 2.82
CA ILE A 88 -11.31 2.96 3.00
C ILE A 88 -12.17 3.93 3.81
N SER A 89 -11.67 4.37 4.95
CA SER A 89 -12.28 5.39 5.79
C SER A 89 -11.22 6.31 6.40
N LYS A 90 -11.65 7.42 6.99
CA LYS A 90 -10.72 8.38 7.63
C LYS A 90 -9.95 7.76 8.80
N ASP A 91 -10.58 6.85 9.52
CA ASP A 91 -10.04 6.29 10.76
C ASP A 91 -9.18 5.05 10.52
N GLU A 92 -9.52 4.27 9.50
CA GLU A 92 -8.84 3.03 9.17
C GLU A 92 -9.06 2.60 7.73
N VAL A 93 -8.13 1.76 7.28
CA VAL A 93 -8.23 1.10 5.98
C VAL A 93 -8.03 -0.41 6.14
N LEU A 94 -8.86 -1.18 5.46
CA LEU A 94 -8.83 -2.65 5.43
C LEU A 94 -8.39 -3.12 4.05
N LEU A 95 -7.55 -4.15 3.99
CA LEU A 95 -7.24 -4.86 2.76
C LEU A 95 -7.39 -6.36 2.99
N THR A 96 -8.36 -6.95 2.32
CA THR A 96 -8.51 -8.40 2.21
C THR A 96 -7.92 -8.86 0.88
N THR A 97 -6.95 -9.76 0.94
CA THR A 97 -6.33 -10.36 -0.25
C THR A 97 -6.87 -11.78 -0.45
N TYR A 98 -7.27 -12.09 -1.69
CA TYR A 98 -7.73 -13.40 -2.10
C TYR A 98 -6.67 -14.02 -2.99
N SER A 99 -6.15 -15.19 -2.59
CA SER A 99 -5.22 -15.96 -3.42
C SER A 99 -5.98 -16.84 -4.43
N PRO A 100 -5.39 -17.10 -5.61
CA PRO A 100 -5.93 -18.09 -6.55
C PRO A 100 -5.82 -19.52 -5.99
N ASP A 101 -4.91 -19.75 -5.05
CA ASP A 101 -4.79 -20.98 -4.30
C ASP A 101 -5.99 -21.11 -3.33
N SER A 102 -6.96 -21.94 -3.71
CA SER A 102 -8.19 -22.15 -2.95
C SER A 102 -7.98 -22.77 -1.57
N LEU A 103 -6.77 -23.25 -1.26
CA LEU A 103 -6.41 -23.78 0.06
C LEU A 103 -5.98 -22.67 1.03
N LYS A 104 -5.68 -21.45 0.53
CA LYS A 104 -5.32 -20.32 1.38
C LYS A 104 -6.55 -19.48 1.68
N ASP A 105 -6.89 -19.40 2.97
CA ASP A 105 -7.93 -18.49 3.43
C ASP A 105 -7.57 -17.03 3.10
N PRO A 106 -8.56 -16.18 2.78
CA PRO A 106 -8.33 -14.76 2.61
C PRO A 106 -7.74 -14.13 3.87
N VAL A 107 -6.73 -13.29 3.69
CA VAL A 107 -6.08 -12.58 4.80
C VAL A 107 -6.52 -11.13 4.78
N THR A 108 -6.87 -10.58 5.95
CA THR A 108 -7.34 -9.20 6.09
C THR A 108 -6.41 -8.43 7.00
N HIS A 109 -5.80 -7.38 6.47
CA HIS A 109 -4.98 -6.46 7.24
C HIS A 109 -5.75 -5.16 7.49
N LYS A 110 -5.60 -4.62 8.70
CA LYS A 110 -6.23 -3.39 9.15
C LYS A 110 -5.16 -2.38 9.55
N PHE A 111 -5.08 -1.28 8.84
CA PHE A 111 -4.26 -0.15 9.21
C PHE A 111 -5.08 0.89 9.97
N LYS A 112 -4.67 1.21 11.19
CA LYS A 112 -5.33 2.21 12.05
C LYS A 112 -4.64 3.56 11.90
N CYS A 113 -5.31 4.55 11.32
CA CYS A 113 -4.73 5.85 11.01
C CYS A 113 -4.38 6.68 12.25
N SER A 114 -5.03 6.43 13.39
CA SER A 114 -4.71 7.10 14.67
C SER A 114 -3.42 6.55 15.30
N GLN A 115 -3.19 5.25 15.18
CA GLN A 115 -2.08 4.53 15.82
C GLN A 115 -0.88 4.35 14.88
N LEU A 116 -1.08 4.50 13.56
CA LEU A 116 -0.09 4.18 12.53
C LEU A 116 0.39 2.73 12.59
N THR A 117 -0.49 1.83 13.02
CA THR A 117 -0.20 0.40 13.18
C THR A 117 -0.98 -0.43 12.19
N LEU A 118 -0.37 -1.52 11.74
CA LEU A 118 -0.96 -2.52 10.86
C LEU A 118 -1.20 -3.79 11.66
N ILE A 119 -2.44 -4.31 11.61
CA ILE A 119 -2.85 -5.49 12.36
C ILE A 119 -3.39 -6.52 11.37
N ASN A 120 -2.91 -7.75 11.47
CA ASN A 120 -3.53 -8.89 10.80
C ASN A 120 -4.78 -9.31 11.58
N GLN A 121 -5.95 -9.30 10.92
CA GLN A 121 -7.21 -9.55 11.59
C GLN A 121 -7.43 -11.02 11.95
N GLN A 122 -6.74 -11.95 11.31
CA GLN A 122 -6.80 -13.38 11.64
C GLN A 122 -5.97 -13.66 12.89
N SER A 123 -4.69 -13.26 12.90
CA SER A 123 -3.78 -13.50 14.02
C SER A 123 -3.97 -12.53 15.20
N LYS A 124 -4.62 -11.39 14.97
CA LYS A 124 -4.75 -10.26 15.91
C LYS A 124 -3.40 -9.66 16.34
N GLN A 125 -2.35 -9.90 15.57
CA GLN A 125 -1.01 -9.39 15.84
C GLN A 125 -0.68 -8.19 14.97
N GLU A 126 0.18 -7.31 15.48
CA GLU A 126 0.79 -6.25 14.69
C GLU A 126 1.80 -6.83 13.70
N GLU A 127 1.79 -6.33 12.46
CA GLU A 127 2.67 -6.78 11.40
C GLU A 127 3.47 -5.62 10.80
N PRO A 128 4.39 -5.00 11.58
CA PRO A 128 5.19 -3.88 11.10
C PRO A 128 6.06 -4.26 9.89
N SER A 129 6.54 -5.50 9.83
CA SER A 129 7.34 -6.00 8.70
C SER A 129 6.56 -6.13 7.40
N PHE A 130 5.22 -6.20 7.44
CA PHE A 130 4.37 -6.24 6.25
C PHE A 130 3.89 -4.84 5.81
N MET A 131 4.22 -3.79 6.57
CA MET A 131 3.71 -2.43 6.34
C MET A 131 4.04 -1.88 4.94
N LEU A 132 5.27 -2.09 4.47
CA LEU A 132 5.69 -1.61 3.14
C LEU A 132 4.89 -2.29 2.03
N GLU A 133 4.73 -3.61 2.10
CA GLU A 133 3.95 -4.38 1.14
C GLU A 133 2.47 -3.98 1.18
N PHE A 134 1.91 -3.78 2.38
CA PHE A 134 0.55 -3.28 2.54
C PHE A 134 0.36 -1.90 1.88
N MET A 135 1.28 -0.97 2.07
CA MET A 135 1.23 0.36 1.43
C MET A 135 1.30 0.27 -0.11
N LYS A 136 2.16 -0.61 -0.64
CA LYS A 136 2.25 -0.88 -2.10
C LYS A 136 0.94 -1.43 -2.65
N GLN A 137 0.32 -2.38 -1.96
CA GLN A 137 -0.97 -2.94 -2.38
C GLN A 137 -2.08 -1.88 -2.33
N TYR A 138 -2.09 -1.03 -1.30
CA TYR A 138 -3.06 0.06 -1.20
C TYR A 138 -2.87 1.13 -2.27
N GLN A 139 -1.64 1.41 -2.69
CA GLN A 139 -1.38 2.25 -3.86
C GLN A 139 -2.03 1.67 -5.11
N GLN A 140 -1.90 0.36 -5.32
CA GLN A 140 -2.56 -0.32 -6.44
C GLN A 140 -4.08 -0.20 -6.35
N VAL A 141 -4.67 -0.26 -5.16
CA VAL A 141 -6.10 -0.01 -4.93
C VAL A 141 -6.47 1.41 -5.38
N PHE A 142 -5.76 2.43 -4.93
CA PHE A 142 -6.03 3.81 -5.35
C PHE A 142 -5.89 4.01 -6.87
N ASN A 143 -4.86 3.41 -7.48
CA ASN A 143 -4.66 3.43 -8.93
C ASN A 143 -5.79 2.72 -9.68
N ASP A 144 -6.24 1.57 -9.18
CA ASP A 144 -7.35 0.84 -9.79
C ASP A 144 -8.66 1.61 -9.68
N ILE A 145 -8.88 2.35 -8.59
CA ILE A 145 -10.05 3.25 -8.43
C ILE A 145 -9.95 4.42 -9.42
N SER A 146 -8.81 5.12 -9.48
CA SER A 146 -8.63 6.28 -10.36
C SER A 146 -8.74 5.91 -11.85
N THR A 147 -8.24 4.73 -12.22
CA THR A 147 -8.33 4.19 -13.58
C THR A 147 -9.58 3.36 -13.85
N LYS A 148 -10.56 3.34 -12.92
CA LYS A 148 -11.86 2.64 -13.04
C LYS A 148 -11.72 1.13 -13.33
N LYS A 149 -10.65 0.51 -12.84
CA LYS A 149 -10.39 -0.94 -12.91
C LYS A 149 -10.95 -1.71 -11.71
N ALA A 150 -11.29 -1.02 -10.63
CA ALA A 150 -11.99 -1.59 -9.48
C ALA A 150 -13.47 -1.18 -9.48
N MET A 151 -14.33 -2.07 -9.00
CA MET A 151 -15.71 -1.74 -8.65
C MET A 151 -15.70 -0.96 -7.33
N VAL A 152 -16.39 0.17 -7.27
CA VAL A 152 -16.39 1.06 -6.11
C VAL A 152 -17.82 1.26 -5.60
N GLU A 153 -18.02 1.00 -4.32
CA GLU A 153 -19.30 1.09 -3.62
C GLU A 153 -19.17 2.05 -2.44
N ARG A 154 -20.19 2.90 -2.23
CA ARG A 154 -20.28 3.71 -1.01
C ARG A 154 -20.80 2.82 0.11
N VAL A 155 -20.20 2.93 1.29
CA VAL A 155 -20.63 2.19 2.46
C VAL A 155 -21.12 3.21 3.49
N GLU A 156 -22.34 3.00 4.01
CA GLU A 156 -22.90 3.83 5.09
C GLU A 156 -22.26 3.52 6.46
#